data_AF-A0A434MRC1-F1
#
_entry.id   AF-A0A434MRC1-F1
#
_cell.length_a   1.000
_cell.length_b   1.000
_cell.length_c   1.000
_cell.angle_alpha   90.00
_cell.angle_beta   90.00
_cell.angle_gamma   90.00
#
_symmetry.space_group_name_H-M   'P 1'
#
loop_
_entity.id
_entity.type
_entity.pdbx_description
1 polymer ?
#
loop_
_entity_poly.entity_id
_entity_poly.type
_entity_poly.pdbx_seq_one_letter_code
_entity_poly.pdbx_strand_id
1 'polypeptide(L)' 'MLRTFTKPGDGVIVQSPVYSPYFEVIQGNGRVLLTNRLRLQNNEYELDLEDFERLAASGAKAFLLCNPHNPAGRA' A
#
# COMPACT_ATOMS: atom_id res chain seq x y z
N MET A 1 2.80 1.42 -15.41
CA MET A 1 3.74 1.54 -14.28
C MET A 1 3.87 0.25 -13.48
N LEU A 2 2.81 -0.29 -12.84
CA LEU A 2 2.93 -1.53 -12.05
C LEU A 2 3.56 -2.69 -12.84
N ARG A 3 3.11 -2.93 -14.09
CA ARG A 3 3.67 -3.97 -15.00
C ARG A 3 5.13 -3.77 -15.39
N THR A 4 5.60 -2.53 -15.35
CA THR A 4 6.94 -2.14 -15.80
C THR A 4 7.98 -2.38 -14.72
N PHE A 5 7.62 -2.17 -13.45
CA PHE A 5 8.55 -2.19 -12.31
C PHE A 5 8.43 -3.43 -11.42
N THR A 6 7.41 -4.27 -11.65
CA THR A 6 7.19 -5.50 -10.88
C THR A 6 6.86 -6.67 -11.82
N LYS A 7 6.94 -7.89 -11.33
CA LYS A 7 6.55 -9.15 -11.97
C LYS A 7 5.42 -9.81 -11.19
N PRO A 8 4.69 -10.78 -11.78
CA PRO A 8 3.80 -11.63 -11.00
C PRO A 8 4.55 -12.28 -9.83
N GLY A 9 3.92 -12.35 -8.66
CA GLY A 9 4.51 -12.81 -7.41
C GLY A 9 5.18 -11.72 -6.57
N ASP A 10 5.56 -10.58 -7.16
CA ASP A 10 6.18 -9.49 -6.39
C ASP A 10 5.21 -8.87 -5.38
N GLY A 11 5.71 -8.54 -4.20
CA GLY A 11 4.97 -7.83 -3.15
C GLY A 11 4.80 -6.35 -3.48
N VAL A 12 3.59 -5.82 -3.28
CA VAL A 12 3.27 -4.39 -3.46
C VAL A 12 2.58 -3.87 -2.21
N ILE A 13 3.20 -2.90 -1.55
CA ILE A 13 2.65 -2.24 -0.36
C ILE A 13 1.61 -1.19 -0.76
N VAL A 14 0.49 -1.17 -0.04
CA VAL A 14 -0.48 -0.07 -0.02
C VAL A 14 -0.83 0.31 1.42
N GLN A 15 -1.20 1.56 1.64
CA GLN A 15 -1.65 2.06 2.95
C GLN A 15 -3.17 2.08 3.02
N SER A 16 -3.82 1.23 3.82
CA SER A 16 -5.29 1.19 3.91
C SER A 16 -5.83 1.95 5.13
N PRO A 17 -7.00 2.62 5.07
CA PRO A 17 -7.92 2.66 3.94
C PRO A 17 -7.40 3.54 2.80
N VAL A 18 -7.55 3.08 1.56
CA VAL A 18 -7.18 3.81 0.35
C VAL A 18 -8.15 3.47 -0.77
N TYR A 19 -8.15 4.26 -1.84
CA TYR A 19 -8.90 4.03 -3.07
C TYR A 19 -8.94 2.54 -3.50
N SER A 20 -10.12 1.93 -3.42
CA SER A 20 -10.33 0.49 -3.56
C SER A 20 -9.74 -0.15 -4.84
N PRO A 21 -9.75 0.51 -6.01
CA PRO A 21 -9.16 -0.07 -7.22
C PRO A 21 -7.68 -0.43 -7.13
N TYR A 22 -6.92 0.07 -6.15
CA TYR A 22 -5.53 -0.35 -5.95
C TYR A 22 -5.43 -1.84 -5.61
N PHE A 23 -6.35 -2.37 -4.81
CA PHE A 23 -6.38 -3.79 -4.45
C PHE A 23 -6.59 -4.66 -5.69
N GLU A 24 -7.59 -4.29 -6.51
CA GLU A 24 -7.94 -4.99 -7.74
C GLU A 24 -6.80 -4.93 -8.78
N VAL A 25 -6.15 -3.79 -8.94
CA VAL A 25 -5.04 -3.65 -9.89
C VAL A 25 -3.83 -4.48 -9.45
N ILE A 26 -3.51 -4.54 -8.16
CA ILE A 26 -2.38 -5.35 -7.68
C ILE A 26 -2.67 -6.83 -7.89
N GLN A 27 -3.80 -7.31 -7.36
CA GLN A 27 -4.16 -8.73 -7.40
C GLN A 27 -4.48 -9.19 -8.83
N GLY A 28 -5.20 -8.39 -9.62
CA GLY A 28 -5.54 -8.66 -11.01
C GLY A 28 -4.34 -8.68 -11.95
N ASN A 29 -3.19 -8.15 -11.53
CA ASN A 29 -1.91 -8.30 -12.22
C ASN A 29 -1.03 -9.41 -11.64
N GLY A 30 -1.54 -10.22 -10.72
CA GLY A 30 -0.84 -11.36 -10.11
C GLY A 30 0.26 -10.96 -9.13
N ARG A 31 0.19 -9.77 -8.51
CA ARG A 31 1.12 -9.36 -7.44
C ARG A 31 0.57 -9.74 -6.08
N VAL A 32 1.47 -9.87 -5.10
CA VAL A 32 1.10 -10.08 -3.72
C VAL A 32 0.76 -8.74 -3.09
N LEU A 33 -0.48 -8.58 -2.66
CA LEU A 33 -0.95 -7.39 -1.96
C LEU A 33 -0.41 -7.39 -0.52
N LEU A 34 0.40 -6.40 -0.17
CA LEU A 34 0.88 -6.15 1.17
C LEU A 34 0.16 -4.91 1.71
N THR A 35 -0.60 -5.07 2.79
CA THR A 35 -1.44 -3.98 3.31
C THR A 35 -0.87 -3.45 4.61
N ASN A 36 -0.38 -2.21 4.58
CA ASN A 36 -0.01 -1.44 5.76
C ASN A 36 -1.25 -0.70 6.26
N ARG A 37 -1.82 -1.11 7.39
CA ARG A 37 -3.05 -0.50 7.91
C ARG A 37 -2.72 0.79 8.67
N LEU A 38 -3.27 1.91 8.22
CA LEU A 38 -3.16 3.18 8.93
C LEU A 38 -3.91 3.10 10.25
N ARG A 39 -3.33 3.67 11.30
CA ARG A 39 -3.91 3.73 12.64
C ARG A 39 -4.78 4.97 12.74
N LEU A 40 -6.05 4.81 13.11
CA LEU A 40 -6.93 5.94 13.39
C LEU A 40 -6.70 6.39 14.84
N GLN A 41 -6.07 7.54 15.03
CA GLN A 41 -5.79 8.14 16.33
C GLN A 41 -6.28 9.58 16.33
N ASN A 42 -7.05 9.98 17.34
CA ASN A 42 -7.57 11.34 17.47
C ASN A 42 -8.29 11.85 16.20
N ASN A 43 -9.04 10.97 15.52
CA ASN A 43 -9.74 11.25 14.27
C ASN A 43 -8.81 11.56 13.06
N GLU A 44 -7.52 11.24 13.18
CA GLU A 44 -6.54 11.33 12.11
C GLU A 44 -5.94 9.95 11.81
N TYR A 45 -5.62 9.72 10.53
CA TYR A 45 -4.87 8.53 10.14
C TYR A 45 -3.37 8.77 10.28
N GLU A 46 -2.72 7.88 11.02
CA GLU A 46 -1.28 7.85 11.20
C GLU A 46 -0.68 6.61 10.55
N LEU A 47 0.54 6.76 10.05
CA LEU A 47 1.33 5.67 9.50
C LEU A 47 1.80 4.74 10.62
N ASP A 48 1.60 3.43 10.43
CA ASP A 48 2.30 2.41 11.20
C ASP A 48 3.65 2.12 10.54
N LEU A 49 4.69 2.82 11.00
CA LEU A 49 6.05 2.72 10.45
C LEU A 49 6.69 1.35 10.71
N GLU A 50 6.47 0.76 11.89
CA GLU A 50 7.01 -0.55 12.24
C GLU A 50 6.43 -1.64 11.33
N ASP A 51 5.12 -1.56 11.07
CA ASP A 51 4.45 -2.45 10.13
C ASP A 51 4.93 -2.22 8.69
N PHE A 52 5.09 -0.97 8.28
CA PHE A 52 5.62 -0.63 6.97
C PHE A 52 7.04 -1.18 6.76
N GLU A 53 7.94 -0.99 7.72
CA GLU A 53 9.32 -1.50 7.68
C GLU A 53 9.34 -3.02 7.60
N ARG A 54 8.49 -3.71 8.37
CA ARG A 54 8.39 -5.17 8.32
C ARG A 54 7.93 -5.68 6.95
N LEU A 55 6.95 -5.02 6.33
CA LEU A 55 6.47 -5.35 4.99
C LEU A 55 7.51 -5.04 3.91
N ALA A 56 8.26 -3.95 4.06
CA ALA A 56 9.36 -3.62 3.16
C ALA A 56 10.48 -4.67 3.25
N ALA A 57 10.85 -5.05 4.48
CA ALA A 57 11.87 -6.06 4.75
C ALA A 57 11.44 -7.48 4.31
N SER A 58 10.14 -7.78 4.22
CA SER A 58 9.65 -9.07 3.74
C SER A 58 9.76 -9.26 2.21
N GLY A 59 10.46 -8.36 1.51
CA GLY A 59 10.71 -8.47 0.07
C GLY A 59 9.70 -7.75 -0.80
N ALA A 60 9.03 -6.71 -0.30
CA ALA A 60 8.18 -5.86 -1.13
C ALA A 60 9.00 -5.23 -2.27
N LYS A 61 8.49 -5.31 -3.50
CA LYS A 61 9.16 -4.75 -4.68
C LYS A 61 8.77 -3.30 -4.95
N ALA A 62 7.55 -2.92 -4.56
CA ALA A 62 7.02 -1.59 -4.79
C ALA A 62 6.12 -1.14 -3.64
N PHE A 63 6.00 0.17 -3.49
CA PHE A 63 5.02 0.84 -2.64
C PHE A 63 4.20 1.80 -3.51
N LEU A 64 2.88 1.68 -3.46
CA LEU A 64 1.96 2.61 -4.13
C LEU A 64 1.49 3.67 -3.14
N LEU A 65 2.15 4.83 -3.18
CA LEU A 65 1.80 6.00 -2.39
C LEU A 65 0.61 6.74 -3.02
N CYS A 66 -0.42 7.01 -2.22
CA CYS A 66 -1.50 7.92 -2.57
C CYS A 66 -1.27 9.25 -1.85
N ASN A 67 -0.90 10.31 -2.57
CA ASN A 67 -0.69 11.64 -2.00
C ASN A 67 -1.35 12.72 -2.89
N PRO A 68 -2.36 13.47 -2.38
CA PRO A 68 -2.97 13.34 -1.06
C PRO A 68 -3.76 12.03 -0.90
N HIS A 69 -3.75 11.48 0.29
CA HIS A 69 -4.25 10.15 0.63
C HIS A 69 -5.78 10.09 0.52
N ASN A 70 -6.32 9.47 -0.53
CA ASN A 70 -7.76 9.25 -0.69
C ASN A 70 -8.19 7.96 0.03
N PRO A 71 -9.16 7.96 0.98
CA PRO A 71 -10.20 8.98 1.23
C PRO A 71 -9.93 9.96 2.37
N ALA A 72 -8.78 9.88 3.04
CA ALA A 72 -8.49 10.69 4.23
C ALA A 72 -8.16 12.18 3.94
N GLY A 73 -7.80 12.54 2.71
CA GLY A 73 -7.45 13.91 2.30
C GLY A 73 -6.14 14.46 2.87
N ARG A 74 -5.21 13.60 3.30
CA ARG A 74 -3.95 14.01 3.98
C ARG A 74 -2.74 13.94 3.03
N ALA A 75 -1.85 14.94 3.06
CA ALA A 75 -0.60 14.96 2.28
C ALA A 75 0.62 14.55 3.11
#